data_AF-A0A2H0ACM1-F1
#
_entry.id   AF-A0A2H0ACM1-F1
#
_cell.length_a   1.000
_cell.length_b   1.000
_cell.length_c   1.000
_cell.angle_alpha   90.00
_cell.angle_beta   90.00
_cell.angle_gamma   90.00
#
_symmetry.space_group_name_H-M   'P 1'
#
loop_
_entity.id
_entity.type
_entity.pdbx_description
1 polymer ?
#
loop_
_entity_poly.entity_id
_entity_poly.type
_entity_poly.pdbx_seq_one_letter_code
_entity_poly.pdbx_strand_id
1 'polypeptide(L)'
;MNDLTDQVSEQSEEIDTLKSNLAFVYKQSIKDTGVIEKYKLGNEVYLRSSYYDLQRDDILGTGSTDDQYDNAFVNYFDLKFSAEPADELRFNATMTMYKLWGTWNSPESIRSSDFSYSNTPSDTGVKVKRAYVDYRPEWLDRHLNMTFGRLPTSDGYLTRYRYNRPSQTSYPDLAFNAESDGAAFTVYTENPLFSSLNLVYARSEDETDMYPFQKDPEGLEDIDFYVVQLNSNLSFIDNSAFALQWLRVDNIRPTGDDLIREAADSINTIRKLTGQPPFVAKLIFPQELGYVDKYTVQLNNDRLFEGPVDFFASVSWSKARPNGDQIYAEDAQGQPLDLSKVPGFEDAASLYLVSSDNQDSESGWAFYTGLRYNVDSDSFRNPKIGLEYFKGSEYWVGLNVAASDPYQKLNTRGSAWELYWVQPLVEKMLQFRTGYQYIDREYTETIFGGLYGAPEKTDEKDTLLYASFEFMF
;
A
#
# COMPACT_ATOMS: atom_id res chain seq x y z
N MET A 1 8.07 -48.83 -50.15
CA MET A 1 7.39 -49.30 -48.93
C MET A 1 8.39 -49.47 -47.78
N ASN A 2 9.58 -50.04 -48.03
CA ASN A 2 10.65 -50.15 -47.00
C ASN A 2 11.17 -48.80 -46.48
N ASP A 3 11.37 -47.81 -47.35
CA ASP A 3 11.94 -46.50 -46.99
C ASP A 3 11.07 -45.68 -46.01
N LEU A 4 9.75 -45.82 -46.10
CA LEU A 4 8.80 -45.21 -45.15
C LEU A 4 8.77 -45.93 -43.80
N THR A 5 9.04 -47.23 -43.78
CA THR A 5 9.05 -48.00 -42.52
C THR A 5 10.31 -47.72 -41.73
N ASP A 6 11.44 -47.56 -42.42
CA ASP A 6 12.72 -47.21 -41.82
C ASP A 6 12.69 -45.77 -41.24
N GLN A 7 12.12 -44.80 -41.97
CA GLN A 7 11.93 -43.43 -41.47
C GLN A 7 11.00 -43.34 -40.25
N VAL A 8 9.93 -44.15 -40.21
CA VAL A 8 9.03 -44.19 -39.04
C VAL A 8 9.71 -44.84 -37.84
N SER A 9 10.57 -45.83 -38.06
CA SER A 9 11.38 -46.46 -37.00
C SER A 9 12.37 -45.46 -36.40
N GLU A 10 13.10 -44.72 -37.26
CA GLU A 10 14.09 -43.73 -36.85
C GLU A 10 13.43 -42.57 -36.08
N GLN A 11 12.27 -42.09 -36.55
CA GLN A 11 11.48 -41.08 -35.82
C GLN A 11 10.96 -41.58 -34.47
N SER A 12 10.58 -42.86 -34.37
CA SER A 12 10.16 -43.44 -33.09
C SER A 12 11.33 -43.50 -32.10
N GLU A 13 12.53 -43.83 -32.58
CA GLU A 13 13.75 -43.89 -31.77
C GLU A 13 14.19 -42.49 -31.29
N GLU A 14 14.08 -41.47 -32.15
CA GLU A 14 14.31 -40.07 -31.76
C GLU A 14 13.28 -39.59 -30.73
N ILE A 15 12.00 -39.92 -30.90
CA ILE A 15 10.94 -39.55 -29.94
C ILE A 15 11.18 -40.22 -28.59
N ASP A 16 11.59 -41.48 -28.56
CA ASP A 16 11.85 -42.18 -27.29
C ASP A 16 13.14 -41.67 -26.62
N THR A 17 14.14 -41.27 -27.41
CA THR A 17 15.35 -40.59 -26.91
C THR A 17 15.00 -39.20 -26.34
N LEU A 18 14.14 -38.44 -27.02
CA LEU A 18 13.63 -37.15 -26.54
C LEU A 18 12.83 -37.30 -25.25
N LYS A 19 11.93 -38.30 -25.16
CA LYS A 19 11.19 -38.59 -23.91
C LYS A 19 12.13 -39.00 -22.78
N SER A 20 13.15 -39.80 -23.07
CA SER A 20 14.19 -40.19 -22.11
C SER A 20 14.95 -38.98 -21.59
N ASN A 21 15.40 -38.10 -22.50
CA ASN A 21 16.12 -36.88 -22.14
C ASN A 21 15.24 -35.89 -21.39
N LEU A 22 13.97 -35.73 -21.80
CA LEU A 22 13.01 -34.89 -21.10
C LEU A 22 12.73 -35.42 -19.69
N ALA A 23 12.56 -36.74 -19.53
CA ALA A 23 12.39 -37.37 -18.23
C ALA A 23 13.65 -37.28 -17.35
N PHE A 24 14.84 -37.34 -17.95
CA PHE A 24 16.11 -37.13 -17.25
C PHE A 24 16.24 -35.68 -16.78
N VAL A 25 15.96 -34.69 -17.63
CA VAL A 25 15.96 -33.26 -17.25
C VAL A 25 14.89 -32.97 -16.19
N TYR A 26 13.69 -33.55 -16.29
CA TYR A 26 12.63 -33.41 -15.29
C TYR A 26 12.99 -34.09 -13.96
N LYS A 27 13.66 -35.25 -14.00
CA LYS A 27 14.18 -35.90 -12.79
C LYS A 27 15.35 -35.15 -12.20
N GLN A 28 16.22 -34.56 -13.01
CA GLN A 28 17.37 -33.77 -12.58
C GLN A 28 16.90 -32.46 -11.97
N SER A 29 15.90 -31.78 -12.55
CA SER A 29 15.30 -30.60 -11.93
C SER A 29 14.62 -30.93 -10.61
N ILE A 30 13.94 -32.08 -10.49
CA ILE A 30 13.33 -32.56 -9.22
C ILE A 30 14.39 -33.04 -8.21
N LYS A 31 15.52 -33.62 -8.64
CA LYS A 31 16.62 -34.06 -7.75
C LYS A 31 17.52 -32.92 -7.31
N ASP A 32 17.78 -31.95 -8.17
CA ASP A 32 18.53 -30.74 -7.83
C ASP A 32 17.64 -29.76 -7.03
N THR A 33 16.32 -29.81 -7.21
CA THR A 33 15.33 -29.28 -6.23
C THR A 33 14.98 -30.30 -5.14
N GLY A 34 15.74 -31.39 -5.01
CA GLY A 34 15.56 -32.50 -4.06
C GLY A 34 15.85 -32.12 -2.60
N VAL A 35 15.47 -30.91 -2.21
CA VAL A 35 15.46 -30.34 -0.85
C VAL A 35 14.02 -30.13 -0.36
N ILE A 36 13.00 -30.46 -1.18
CA ILE A 36 11.57 -30.27 -0.85
C ILE A 36 11.15 -30.99 0.45
N GLU A 37 11.85 -32.04 0.89
CA GLU A 37 11.49 -32.77 2.13
C GLU A 37 11.99 -32.12 3.44
N LYS A 38 12.82 -31.07 3.40
CA LYS A 38 13.36 -30.42 4.62
C LYS A 38 12.82 -29.01 4.89
N TYR A 39 11.87 -28.53 4.11
CA TYR A 39 11.34 -27.19 4.30
C TYR A 39 10.25 -27.19 5.37
N LYS A 40 10.46 -26.42 6.45
CA LYS A 40 9.35 -26.05 7.33
C LYS A 40 8.44 -25.12 6.53
N LEU A 41 7.33 -25.66 6.05
CA LEU A 41 6.32 -24.91 5.33
C LEU A 41 5.23 -24.46 6.30
N GLY A 42 4.93 -23.17 6.30
CA GLY A 42 3.78 -22.59 6.98
C GLY A 42 2.78 -22.06 5.97
N ASN A 43 1.50 -22.33 6.20
CA ASN A 43 0.40 -21.75 5.42
C ASN A 43 -0.54 -21.04 6.38
N GLU A 44 -0.99 -19.85 6.00
CA GLU A 44 -2.05 -19.12 6.72
C GLU A 44 -3.09 -18.65 5.71
N VAL A 45 -4.37 -18.75 6.07
CA VAL A 45 -5.48 -18.23 5.27
C VAL A 45 -6.22 -17.17 6.07
N TYR A 46 -6.49 -16.04 5.44
CA TYR A 46 -7.44 -15.04 5.94
C TYR A 46 -8.51 -14.80 4.88
N LEU A 47 -9.77 -15.06 5.21
CA LEU A 47 -10.91 -14.73 4.35
C LEU A 47 -11.88 -13.84 5.13
N ARG A 48 -12.16 -12.67 4.59
CA ARG A 48 -13.13 -11.71 5.11
C ARG A 48 -14.21 -11.45 4.06
N SER A 49 -15.45 -11.77 4.40
CA SER A 49 -16.62 -11.35 3.63
C SER A 49 -17.33 -10.23 4.37
N SER A 50 -17.41 -9.05 3.75
CA SER A 50 -17.95 -7.84 4.36
C SER A 50 -19.15 -7.29 3.61
N TYR A 51 -20.07 -6.72 4.39
CA TYR A 51 -21.06 -5.74 3.95
C TYR A 51 -20.67 -4.37 4.53
N TYR A 52 -20.77 -3.35 3.70
CA TYR A 52 -20.56 -1.95 4.03
C TYR A 52 -21.82 -1.17 3.65
N ASP A 53 -22.32 -0.37 4.59
CA ASP A 53 -23.35 0.65 4.38
C ASP A 53 -22.64 2.00 4.52
N LEU A 54 -22.59 2.73 3.41
CA LEU A 54 -21.71 3.87 3.17
C LEU A 54 -22.58 5.11 2.98
N GLN A 55 -22.32 6.15 3.76
CA GLN A 55 -22.87 7.48 3.49
C GLN A 55 -21.71 8.43 3.33
N ARG A 56 -21.72 9.16 2.23
CA ARG A 56 -20.67 10.10 1.87
C ARG A 56 -21.31 11.39 1.40
N ASP A 57 -20.84 12.50 1.95
CA ASP A 57 -21.24 13.81 1.45
C ASP A 57 -20.60 14.03 0.06
N ASP A 58 -21.36 14.64 -0.87
CA ASP A 58 -20.96 14.80 -2.28
C ASP A 58 -19.54 15.39 -2.42
N ILE A 59 -18.66 14.64 -3.09
CA ILE A 59 -17.23 15.00 -3.20
C ILE A 59 -16.98 16.14 -4.19
N LEU A 60 -17.87 16.44 -5.14
CA LEU A 60 -17.55 17.41 -6.20
C LEU A 60 -18.76 18.24 -6.66
N GLY A 61 -18.64 19.57 -6.57
CA GLY A 61 -19.54 20.55 -7.19
C GLY A 61 -19.48 20.58 -8.73
N THR A 62 -19.07 19.50 -9.39
CA THR A 62 -18.91 19.40 -10.85
C THR A 62 -19.94 18.48 -11.51
N GLY A 63 -21.18 18.39 -11.00
CA GLY A 63 -22.32 17.91 -11.78
C GLY A 63 -22.17 16.55 -12.49
N SER A 64 -21.25 15.68 -12.05
CA SER A 64 -21.19 14.30 -12.50
C SER A 64 -22.33 13.55 -11.84
N THR A 65 -23.06 12.77 -12.62
CA THR A 65 -24.25 12.03 -12.21
C THR A 65 -23.97 11.12 -11.01
N ASP A 66 -24.44 11.53 -9.83
CA ASP A 66 -25.24 10.81 -8.83
C ASP A 66 -25.22 9.26 -8.88
N ASP A 67 -24.05 8.64 -8.93
CA ASP A 67 -23.90 7.21 -8.64
C ASP A 67 -23.71 7.06 -7.11
N GLN A 68 -24.80 7.28 -6.37
CA GLN A 68 -24.86 7.00 -4.93
C GLN A 68 -24.82 5.48 -4.72
N TYR A 69 -23.63 4.95 -4.42
CA TYR A 69 -23.50 3.58 -3.93
C TYR A 69 -23.67 3.55 -2.41
N ASP A 70 -24.92 3.41 -1.96
CA ASP A 70 -25.25 3.36 -0.52
C ASP A 70 -24.66 2.13 0.19
N ASN A 71 -24.26 1.09 -0.55
CA ASN A 71 -23.67 -0.10 0.04
C ASN A 71 -22.66 -0.81 -0.88
N ALA A 72 -21.80 -1.61 -0.26
CA ALA A 72 -20.84 -2.45 -0.95
C ALA A 72 -20.71 -3.83 -0.30
N PHE A 73 -20.58 -4.86 -1.13
CA PHE A 73 -20.24 -6.21 -0.69
C PHE A 73 -18.85 -6.58 -1.19
N VAL A 74 -18.03 -7.07 -0.27
CA VAL A 74 -16.61 -7.30 -0.51
C VAL A 74 -16.21 -8.69 -0.05
N ASN A 75 -15.35 -9.35 -0.84
CA ASN A 75 -14.54 -10.47 -0.38
C ASN A 75 -13.07 -10.08 -0.38
N TYR A 76 -12.40 -10.22 0.76
CA TYR A 76 -10.97 -10.03 0.92
C TYR A 76 -10.34 -11.36 1.32
N PHE A 77 -9.30 -11.78 0.62
CA PHE A 77 -8.63 -13.06 0.84
C PHE A 77 -7.13 -12.86 0.82
N ASP A 78 -6.43 -13.31 1.87
CA ASP A 78 -4.98 -13.49 1.88
C ASP A 78 -4.65 -14.98 2.01
N LEU A 79 -3.73 -15.44 1.18
CA LEU A 79 -3.07 -16.74 1.30
C LEU A 79 -1.58 -16.51 1.51
N LYS A 80 -1.08 -16.92 2.69
CA LYS A 80 0.31 -16.71 3.08
C LYS A 80 1.07 -18.02 3.04
N PHE A 81 2.26 -17.96 2.49
CA PHE A 81 3.22 -19.06 2.46
C PHE A 81 4.49 -18.60 3.16
N SER A 82 5.05 -19.49 3.99
CA SER A 82 6.39 -19.32 4.52
C SER A 82 7.17 -20.61 4.34
N ALA A 83 8.45 -20.47 4.03
CA ALA A 83 9.38 -21.58 3.91
C ALA A 83 10.69 -21.22 4.62
N GLU A 84 11.27 -22.17 5.35
CA GLU A 84 12.62 -22.06 5.90
C GLU A 84 13.55 -23.02 5.13
N PRO A 85 14.14 -22.58 4.01
CA PRO A 85 14.99 -23.45 3.20
C PRO A 85 16.33 -23.84 3.82
N ALA A 86 16.82 -23.01 4.73
CA ALA A 86 18.02 -23.22 5.52
C ALA A 86 17.87 -22.48 6.84
N ASP A 87 18.70 -22.77 7.85
CA ASP A 87 18.60 -22.09 9.16
C ASP A 87 18.91 -20.58 9.08
N GLU A 88 19.60 -20.14 8.03
CA GLU A 88 19.91 -18.74 7.73
C GLU A 88 18.88 -18.07 6.81
N LEU A 89 17.96 -18.82 6.20
CA LEU A 89 17.07 -18.30 5.15
C LEU A 89 15.60 -18.56 5.47
N ARG A 90 14.78 -17.53 5.29
CA ARG A 90 13.32 -17.64 5.32
C ARG A 90 12.72 -16.92 4.15
N PHE A 91 11.77 -17.55 3.48
CA PHE A 91 10.96 -16.97 2.44
C PHE A 91 9.54 -16.74 2.95
N ASN A 92 8.94 -15.60 2.61
CA ASN A 92 7.56 -15.30 2.93
C ASN A 92 6.86 -14.72 1.68
N ALA A 93 5.64 -15.17 1.41
CA ALA A 93 4.81 -14.62 0.35
C ALA A 93 3.36 -14.49 0.81
N THR A 94 2.68 -13.45 0.35
CA THR A 94 1.24 -13.23 0.54
C THR A 94 0.61 -12.97 -0.81
N MET A 95 -0.33 -13.83 -1.21
CA MET A 95 -1.20 -13.61 -2.36
C MET A 95 -2.56 -13.12 -1.87
N THR A 96 -3.09 -12.08 -2.51
CA THR A 96 -4.30 -11.39 -2.07
C THR A 96 -5.32 -11.27 -3.20
N MET A 97 -6.60 -11.40 -2.86
CA MET A 97 -7.73 -11.04 -3.72
C MET A 97 -8.62 -10.07 -2.94
N TYR A 98 -8.99 -8.95 -3.57
CA TYR A 98 -9.93 -7.99 -3.02
C TYR A 98 -11.02 -7.74 -4.07
N LYS A 99 -12.16 -8.42 -3.89
CA LYS A 99 -13.25 -8.43 -4.86
C LYS A 99 -14.46 -7.63 -4.38
N LEU A 100 -14.96 -6.73 -5.21
CA LEU A 100 -16.34 -6.22 -5.12
C LEU A 100 -17.30 -7.21 -5.79
N TRP A 101 -18.46 -7.44 -5.17
CA TRP A 101 -19.49 -8.31 -5.75
C TRP A 101 -20.88 -7.75 -5.52
N GLY A 102 -21.83 -8.15 -6.37
CA GLY A 102 -23.22 -7.69 -6.25
C GLY A 102 -23.47 -6.23 -6.66
N THR A 103 -22.46 -5.52 -7.14
CA THR A 103 -22.56 -4.16 -7.69
C THR A 103 -21.81 -4.07 -9.03
N TRP A 104 -22.18 -3.11 -9.88
CA TRP A 104 -21.37 -2.70 -11.02
C TRP A 104 -20.36 -1.68 -10.52
N ASN A 105 -19.08 -2.01 -10.58
CA ASN A 105 -18.03 -1.01 -10.63
C ASN A 105 -17.48 -1.01 -12.07
N SER A 106 -17.44 0.15 -12.70
CA SER A 106 -16.29 0.42 -13.57
C SER A 106 -15.08 0.28 -12.63
N PRO A 107 -14.05 -0.51 -12.96
CA PRO A 107 -12.80 -0.49 -12.21
C PRO A 107 -12.11 0.87 -12.44
N GLU A 108 -12.72 1.95 -11.99
CA GLU A 108 -12.34 3.34 -12.30
C GLU A 108 -11.05 3.77 -11.60
N SER A 109 -10.37 2.85 -10.91
CA SER A 109 -9.07 3.11 -10.29
C SER A 109 -8.07 1.96 -10.39
N ILE A 110 -8.09 1.14 -11.46
CA ILE A 110 -6.89 0.34 -11.84
C ILE A 110 -5.83 1.24 -12.52
N ARG A 111 -5.84 2.54 -12.27
CA ARG A 111 -4.58 3.32 -12.28
C ARG A 111 -3.90 3.05 -10.96
N SER A 112 -3.51 1.78 -10.80
CA SER A 112 -2.95 1.30 -9.57
C SER A 112 -1.55 1.86 -9.45
N SER A 113 -1.35 2.80 -8.53
CA SER A 113 -0.01 3.04 -8.04
C SER A 113 0.55 1.70 -7.54
N ASP A 114 1.80 1.40 -7.85
CA ASP A 114 2.51 0.19 -7.40
C ASP A 114 2.36 -0.06 -5.88
N PHE A 115 2.08 1.01 -5.13
CA PHE A 115 1.88 1.04 -3.70
C PHE A 115 0.60 0.42 -3.12
N SER A 116 -0.43 0.13 -3.91
CA SER A 116 -1.72 -0.36 -3.37
C SER A 116 -2.40 -1.43 -4.23
N TYR A 117 -1.66 -2.01 -5.18
CA TYR A 117 -2.17 -2.88 -6.23
C TYR A 117 -3.08 -3.99 -5.69
N SER A 118 -2.69 -4.65 -4.60
CA SER A 118 -3.47 -5.75 -4.02
C SER A 118 -4.56 -5.33 -3.03
N ASN A 119 -4.57 -4.08 -2.57
CA ASN A 119 -5.47 -3.59 -1.50
C ASN A 119 -6.57 -2.64 -1.98
N THR A 120 -6.73 -2.47 -3.29
CA THR A 120 -7.89 -1.78 -3.89
C THR A 120 -8.96 -2.79 -4.32
N PRO A 121 -10.23 -2.61 -3.91
CA PRO A 121 -11.32 -3.47 -4.36
C PRO A 121 -11.43 -3.49 -5.89
N SER A 122 -11.37 -4.68 -6.47
CA SER A 122 -11.40 -4.91 -7.91
C SER A 122 -12.18 -6.20 -8.21
N ASP A 123 -11.55 -7.17 -8.85
CA ASP A 123 -12.16 -8.37 -9.37
C ASP A 123 -11.69 -9.64 -8.63
N THR A 124 -11.86 -10.81 -9.26
CA THR A 124 -11.38 -12.11 -8.75
C THR A 124 -9.88 -12.34 -8.95
N GLY A 125 -9.15 -11.36 -9.47
CA GLY A 125 -7.72 -11.43 -9.70
C GLY A 125 -6.96 -11.63 -8.40
N VAL A 126 -5.99 -12.55 -8.45
CA VAL A 126 -5.07 -12.80 -7.34
C VAL A 126 -3.77 -12.04 -7.64
N LYS A 127 -3.34 -11.23 -6.66
CA LYS A 127 -2.20 -10.33 -6.75
C LYS A 127 -1.16 -10.70 -5.71
N VAL A 128 0.11 -10.41 -5.97
CA VAL A 128 1.18 -10.63 -5.00
C VAL A 128 1.30 -9.38 -4.13
N LYS A 129 0.85 -9.48 -2.88
CA LYS A 129 0.93 -8.38 -1.91
C LYS A 129 2.34 -8.24 -1.35
N ARG A 130 3.01 -9.37 -1.11
CA ARG A 130 4.37 -9.47 -0.57
C ARG A 130 5.05 -10.74 -1.09
N ALA A 131 6.36 -10.67 -1.32
CA ALA A 131 7.19 -11.80 -1.67
C ALA A 131 8.65 -11.42 -1.38
N TYR A 132 9.19 -11.88 -0.25
CA TYR A 132 10.51 -11.48 0.21
C TYR A 132 11.27 -12.62 0.88
N VAL A 133 12.59 -12.48 0.88
CA VAL A 133 13.52 -13.39 1.55
C VAL A 133 14.19 -12.64 2.69
N ASP A 134 14.27 -13.29 3.84
CA ASP A 134 15.09 -12.91 4.99
C ASP A 134 16.34 -13.77 5.03
N TYR A 135 17.51 -13.13 5.08
CA TYR A 135 18.81 -13.78 5.24
C TYR A 135 19.49 -13.34 6.54
N ARG A 136 19.70 -14.30 7.44
CA ARG A 136 20.28 -14.13 8.78
C ARG A 136 21.55 -14.95 8.91
N PRO A 137 22.72 -14.38 8.55
CA PRO A 137 23.97 -15.11 8.54
C PRO A 137 24.38 -15.63 9.92
N GLU A 138 24.74 -16.90 10.01
CA GLU A 138 25.27 -17.55 11.20
C GLU A 138 26.63 -16.98 11.60
N TRP A 139 27.46 -16.58 10.64
CA TRP A 139 28.77 -15.98 10.92
C TRP A 139 28.71 -14.58 11.56
N LEU A 140 27.50 -14.00 11.68
CA LEU A 140 27.21 -12.80 12.47
C LEU A 140 26.34 -13.12 13.69
N ASP A 141 26.31 -14.39 14.10
CA ASP A 141 25.46 -14.88 15.20
C ASP A 141 23.98 -14.48 15.01
N ARG A 142 23.53 -14.29 13.76
CA ARG A 142 22.17 -13.87 13.37
C ARG A 142 21.71 -12.53 13.97
N HIS A 143 22.65 -11.68 14.39
CA HIS A 143 22.39 -10.30 14.83
C HIS A 143 21.99 -9.37 13.68
N LEU A 144 22.07 -9.86 12.44
CA LEU A 144 21.76 -9.12 11.24
C LEU A 144 20.71 -9.88 10.44
N ASN A 145 19.76 -9.17 9.85
CA ASN A 145 18.85 -9.68 8.84
C ASN A 145 18.88 -8.79 7.59
N MET A 146 19.08 -9.40 6.43
CA MET A 146 18.90 -8.76 5.13
C MET A 146 17.58 -9.23 4.54
N THR A 147 16.66 -8.31 4.30
CA THR A 147 15.38 -8.59 3.64
C THR A 147 15.41 -8.02 2.22
N PHE A 148 14.91 -8.73 1.23
CA PHE A 148 14.79 -8.19 -0.14
C PHE A 148 13.61 -8.79 -0.90
N GLY A 149 13.04 -8.03 -1.84
CA GLY A 149 11.85 -8.37 -2.63
C GLY A 149 10.71 -7.38 -2.38
N ARG A 150 9.46 -7.84 -2.50
CA ARG A 150 8.26 -7.05 -2.16
C ARG A 150 8.02 -7.10 -0.66
N LEU A 151 8.41 -6.03 0.01
CA LEU A 151 8.61 -5.93 1.45
C LEU A 151 7.29 -5.95 2.25
N PRO A 152 7.33 -6.32 3.54
CA PRO A 152 6.16 -6.26 4.42
C PRO A 152 5.89 -4.84 4.93
N THR A 153 5.70 -3.87 4.03
CA THR A 153 5.49 -2.44 4.35
C THR A 153 4.01 -2.02 4.38
N SER A 154 3.10 -2.95 4.10
CA SER A 154 1.66 -2.71 4.18
C SER A 154 1.03 -3.23 5.48
N ASP A 155 -0.20 -2.83 5.80
CA ASP A 155 -0.96 -3.20 7.02
C ASP A 155 -0.22 -2.88 8.33
N GLY A 156 -0.19 -1.59 8.68
CA GLY A 156 0.49 -1.05 9.87
C GLY A 156 0.28 -1.86 11.16
N TYR A 157 1.25 -1.77 12.06
CA TYR A 157 1.34 -2.62 13.25
C TYR A 157 0.08 -2.59 14.15
N LEU A 158 -0.58 -1.45 14.28
CA LEU A 158 -1.75 -1.24 15.14
C LEU A 158 -3.05 -1.77 14.54
N THR A 159 -3.11 -2.02 13.23
CA THR A 159 -4.30 -2.62 12.57
C THR A 159 -4.70 -3.98 13.17
N ARG A 160 -3.77 -4.66 13.85
CA ARG A 160 -3.99 -5.89 14.62
C ARG A 160 -5.10 -5.77 15.67
N TYR A 161 -5.33 -4.58 16.22
CA TYR A 161 -6.36 -4.37 17.24
C TYR A 161 -7.76 -4.47 16.65
N ARG A 162 -8.00 -3.71 15.57
CA ARG A 162 -9.26 -3.66 14.81
C ARG A 162 -9.63 -5.00 14.19
N TYR A 163 -8.69 -5.66 13.51
CA TYR A 163 -8.95 -6.93 12.82
C TYR A 163 -8.78 -8.15 13.72
N ASN A 164 -8.32 -7.98 14.96
CA ASN A 164 -8.07 -9.07 15.91
C ASN A 164 -7.22 -10.22 15.34
N ARG A 165 -6.22 -9.86 14.53
CA ARG A 165 -5.27 -10.79 13.88
C ARG A 165 -3.82 -10.40 14.21
N PRO A 166 -2.84 -11.32 14.13
CA PRO A 166 -1.44 -10.97 14.34
C PRO A 166 -1.00 -9.82 13.43
N SER A 167 -0.06 -9.01 13.93
CA SER A 167 0.50 -7.92 13.13
C SER A 167 1.17 -8.48 11.88
N GLN A 168 0.99 -7.77 10.78
CA GLN A 168 1.53 -8.12 9.48
C GLN A 168 2.88 -7.46 9.19
N THR A 169 3.24 -6.48 10.01
CA THR A 169 4.48 -5.71 9.90
C THR A 169 4.90 -5.14 11.26
N SER A 170 6.11 -4.59 11.36
CA SER A 170 6.59 -3.81 12.51
C SER A 170 6.59 -2.30 12.26
N TYR A 171 6.18 -1.83 11.07
CA TYR A 171 6.17 -0.40 10.75
C TYR A 171 5.00 0.34 11.43
N PRO A 172 5.23 1.58 11.94
CA PRO A 172 4.18 2.41 12.50
C PRO A 172 3.11 2.83 11.48
N ASP A 173 1.85 2.86 11.93
CA ASP A 173 0.68 3.06 11.07
C ASP A 173 0.60 4.47 10.47
N LEU A 174 1.12 5.48 11.17
CA LEU A 174 1.15 6.86 10.68
C LEU A 174 2.39 7.20 9.85
N ALA A 175 3.35 6.29 9.73
CA ALA A 175 4.59 6.59 9.02
C ALA A 175 4.44 6.32 7.51
N PHE A 176 4.17 5.06 7.16
CA PHE A 176 3.99 4.61 5.78
C PHE A 176 3.24 3.28 5.77
N ASN A 177 2.22 3.17 4.93
CA ASN A 177 1.54 1.90 4.64
C ASN A 177 1.26 1.81 3.15
N ALA A 178 2.16 1.11 2.48
CA ALA A 178 2.16 0.90 1.05
C ALA A 178 2.87 -0.41 0.72
N GLU A 179 2.50 -1.03 -0.39
CA GLU A 179 3.25 -2.12 -0.99
C GLU A 179 4.52 -1.55 -1.61
N SER A 180 5.67 -2.16 -1.37
CA SER A 180 6.93 -1.59 -1.85
C SER A 180 7.95 -2.67 -2.15
N ASP A 181 8.75 -2.45 -3.18
CA ASP A 181 9.83 -3.33 -3.60
C ASP A 181 11.18 -2.70 -3.21
N GLY A 182 12.06 -3.51 -2.62
CA GLY A 182 13.33 -2.99 -2.14
C GLY A 182 14.09 -3.95 -1.26
N ALA A 183 14.88 -3.37 -0.36
CA ALA A 183 15.69 -4.09 0.60
C ALA A 183 15.66 -3.44 1.99
N ALA A 184 15.76 -4.27 3.01
CA ALA A 184 15.92 -3.83 4.39
C ALA A 184 17.12 -4.50 5.04
N PHE A 185 17.71 -3.76 5.97
CA PHE A 185 18.80 -4.22 6.81
C PHE A 185 18.44 -3.99 8.27
N THR A 186 18.27 -5.08 9.01
CA THR A 186 17.91 -5.03 10.43
C THR A 186 19.08 -5.50 11.27
N VAL A 187 19.51 -4.66 12.20
CA VAL A 187 20.47 -5.01 13.24
C VAL A 187 19.70 -5.27 14.54
N TYR A 188 19.81 -6.48 15.08
CA TYR A 188 19.28 -6.85 16.38
C TYR A 188 20.33 -6.62 17.46
N THR A 189 19.89 -6.20 18.63
CA THR A 189 20.77 -5.90 19.75
C THR A 189 20.14 -6.34 21.07
N GLU A 190 21.01 -6.59 22.06
CA GLU A 190 20.62 -6.84 23.45
C GLU A 190 20.57 -5.54 24.27
N ASN A 191 20.66 -4.37 23.63
CA ASN A 191 20.63 -3.08 24.31
C ASN A 191 19.29 -2.87 25.04
N PRO A 192 19.29 -2.43 26.31
CA PRO A 192 18.05 -2.17 27.05
C PRO A 192 17.20 -1.01 26.50
N LEU A 193 17.75 -0.16 25.62
CA LEU A 193 17.06 0.99 25.04
C LEU A 193 16.33 0.67 23.73
N PHE A 194 16.83 -0.24 22.92
CA PHE A 194 16.24 -0.64 21.64
C PHE A 194 16.60 -2.09 21.33
N SER A 195 15.66 -2.84 20.75
CA SER A 195 15.82 -4.23 20.34
C SER A 195 16.31 -4.39 18.90
N SER A 196 16.01 -3.40 18.04
CA SER A 196 16.49 -3.40 16.66
C SER A 196 16.59 -2.01 16.04
N LEU A 197 17.48 -1.90 15.05
CA LEU A 197 17.60 -0.80 14.11
C LEU A 197 17.33 -1.34 12.70
N ASN A 198 16.33 -0.80 12.02
CA ASN A 198 16.01 -1.13 10.63
C ASN A 198 16.40 0.03 9.72
N LEU A 199 17.13 -0.28 8.66
CA LEU A 199 17.40 0.61 7.53
C LEU A 199 16.67 0.03 6.33
N VAL A 200 15.72 0.77 5.74
CA VAL A 200 14.95 0.29 4.59
C VAL A 200 15.18 1.23 3.43
N TYR A 201 15.39 0.64 2.26
CA TYR A 201 15.34 1.31 0.99
C TYR A 201 14.26 0.63 0.15
N ALA A 202 13.31 1.40 -0.34
CA ALA A 202 12.36 0.91 -1.33
C ALA A 202 12.27 1.91 -2.48
N ARG A 203 11.90 1.40 -3.64
CA ARG A 203 11.75 2.19 -4.86
C ARG A 203 10.43 1.84 -5.51
N SER A 204 9.85 2.80 -6.18
CA SER A 204 8.64 2.59 -6.95
C SER A 204 8.59 3.51 -8.15
N GLU A 205 7.95 3.01 -9.20
CA GLU A 205 7.68 3.73 -10.43
C GLU A 205 6.16 4.00 -10.50
N ASP A 206 5.77 5.22 -10.89
CA ASP A 206 4.35 5.59 -11.04
C ASP A 206 3.79 5.19 -12.44
N GLU A 207 4.64 4.71 -13.34
CA GLU A 207 4.26 4.12 -14.63
C GLU A 207 4.34 2.61 -14.58
N THR A 208 3.25 1.93 -14.92
CA THR A 208 3.28 0.49 -15.17
C THR A 208 3.90 0.24 -16.55
N ASP A 209 5.20 0.42 -16.63
CA ASP A 209 6.18 -0.19 -17.55
C ASP A 209 5.58 -0.65 -18.90
N MET A 210 5.20 0.29 -19.76
CA MET A 210 4.76 -0.02 -21.13
C MET A 210 5.94 -0.55 -21.99
N TYR A 211 7.19 -0.38 -21.52
CA TYR A 211 8.41 -0.77 -22.22
C TYR A 211 9.48 -1.38 -21.30
N PRO A 212 9.28 -2.61 -20.79
CA PRO A 212 10.24 -3.23 -19.88
C PRO A 212 11.62 -3.33 -20.53
N PHE A 213 12.65 -2.87 -19.81
CA PHE A 213 14.05 -2.86 -20.22
C PHE A 213 14.40 -1.99 -21.45
N GLN A 214 13.51 -1.09 -21.86
CA GLN A 214 13.83 -0.07 -22.87
C GLN A 214 14.14 1.25 -22.20
N LYS A 215 14.79 2.16 -22.93
CA LYS A 215 15.00 3.52 -22.44
C LYS A 215 13.64 4.21 -22.40
N ASP A 216 13.20 4.59 -21.21
CA ASP A 216 12.08 5.50 -21.03
C ASP A 216 12.29 6.74 -21.93
N PRO A 217 11.40 6.98 -22.91
CA PRO A 217 11.47 8.15 -23.79
C PRO A 217 11.46 9.47 -23.01
N GLU A 218 10.87 9.49 -21.82
CA GLU A 218 10.70 10.66 -20.98
C GLU A 218 11.88 10.88 -20.02
N GLY A 219 12.45 9.78 -19.51
CA GLY A 219 13.68 9.76 -18.71
C GLY A 219 13.48 10.32 -17.31
N LEU A 220 12.37 9.96 -16.66
CA LEU A 220 12.06 10.40 -15.29
C LEU A 220 12.77 9.53 -14.25
N GLU A 221 13.11 10.10 -13.09
CA GLU A 221 13.71 9.35 -11.98
C GLU A 221 12.62 8.65 -11.15
N ASP A 222 12.98 7.50 -10.55
CA ASP A 222 12.09 6.72 -9.68
C ASP A 222 11.88 7.40 -8.31
N ILE A 223 10.72 7.16 -7.69
CA ILE A 223 10.45 7.61 -6.32
C ILE A 223 11.19 6.70 -5.35
N ASP A 224 12.00 7.29 -4.48
CA ASP A 224 12.83 6.56 -3.51
C ASP A 224 12.31 6.76 -2.07
N PHE A 225 12.27 5.66 -1.31
CA PHE A 225 11.87 5.63 0.10
C PHE A 225 13.05 5.24 0.97
N TYR A 226 13.39 6.08 1.93
CA TYR A 226 14.45 5.83 2.90
C TYR A 226 13.85 5.79 4.30
N VAL A 227 14.05 4.68 5.03
CA VAL A 227 13.54 4.52 6.39
C VAL A 227 14.68 4.23 7.35
N VAL A 228 14.66 4.92 8.49
CA VAL A 228 15.43 4.55 9.68
C VAL A 228 14.44 4.34 10.82
N GLN A 229 14.35 3.12 11.34
CA GLN A 229 13.45 2.77 12.43
C GLN A 229 14.20 2.13 13.60
N LEU A 230 13.91 2.60 14.81
CA LEU A 230 14.29 1.97 16.06
C LEU A 230 13.07 1.32 16.67
N ASN A 231 13.20 0.06 17.10
CA ASN A 231 12.19 -0.63 17.88
C ASN A 231 12.68 -0.91 19.28
N SER A 232 11.78 -0.89 20.26
CA SER A 232 12.07 -1.21 21.65
C SER A 232 10.85 -1.83 22.31
N ASN A 233 11.11 -2.67 23.32
CA ASN A 233 10.10 -3.01 24.31
C ASN A 233 10.45 -2.18 25.54
N LEU A 234 9.55 -1.30 25.99
CA LEU A 234 9.89 -0.38 27.08
C LEU A 234 10.08 -1.19 28.36
N SER A 235 11.30 -1.23 28.88
CA SER A 235 11.70 -2.06 30.02
C SER A 235 10.95 -1.76 31.32
N PHE A 236 10.28 -0.62 31.41
CA PHE A 236 9.47 -0.20 32.54
C PHE A 236 7.96 -0.47 32.37
N ILE A 237 7.54 -1.00 31.21
CA ILE A 237 6.15 -1.34 30.92
C ILE A 237 6.10 -2.69 30.18
N ASP A 238 5.65 -3.74 30.87
CA ASP A 238 5.45 -5.07 30.28
C ASP A 238 4.43 -5.04 29.13
N ASN A 239 4.56 -5.99 28.19
CA ASN A 239 3.71 -6.12 27.01
C ASN A 239 3.61 -4.84 26.15
N SER A 240 4.66 -4.03 26.15
CA SER A 240 4.76 -2.84 25.32
C SER A 240 5.59 -3.08 24.07
N ALA A 241 5.23 -2.39 23.00
CA ALA A 241 6.15 -2.13 21.90
C ALA A 241 6.20 -0.62 21.63
N PHE A 242 7.39 -0.16 21.27
CA PHE A 242 7.69 1.23 21.00
C PHE A 242 8.51 1.33 19.72
N ALA A 243 8.16 2.27 18.86
CA ALA A 243 8.86 2.52 17.61
C ALA A 243 9.10 4.01 17.40
N LEU A 244 10.32 4.34 16.98
CA LEU A 244 10.68 5.64 16.43
C LEU A 244 11.07 5.44 14.97
N GLN A 245 10.46 6.20 14.06
CA GLN A 245 10.77 6.10 12.64
C GLN A 245 11.02 7.49 12.06
N TRP A 246 12.07 7.61 11.26
CA TRP A 246 12.20 8.63 10.23
C TRP A 246 11.99 7.98 8.86
N LEU A 247 11.17 8.61 8.04
CA LEU A 247 10.93 8.25 6.64
C LEU A 247 11.24 9.47 5.78
N ARG A 248 11.91 9.25 4.66
CA ARG A 248 11.97 10.19 3.55
C ARG A 248 11.36 9.56 2.30
N VAL A 249 10.49 10.31 1.64
CA VAL A 249 10.09 10.06 0.25
C VAL A 249 10.80 11.12 -0.58
N ASP A 250 11.75 10.69 -1.41
CA ASP A 250 12.58 11.55 -2.25
C ASP A 250 12.22 11.36 -3.73
N ASN A 251 12.71 12.24 -4.59
CA ASN A 251 12.46 12.20 -6.04
C ASN A 251 10.95 12.11 -6.39
N ILE A 252 10.11 12.85 -5.66
CA ILE A 252 8.66 12.85 -5.93
C ILE A 252 8.43 13.57 -7.25
N ARG A 253 7.82 12.91 -8.24
CA ARG A 253 7.54 13.49 -9.58
C ARG A 253 6.08 13.95 -9.71
N PRO A 254 5.74 14.82 -10.68
CA PRO A 254 4.33 15.07 -11.00
C PRO A 254 3.64 13.75 -11.38
N THR A 255 2.45 13.50 -10.84
CA THR A 255 1.66 12.30 -11.17
C THR A 255 0.68 12.60 -12.31
N GLY A 256 0.35 11.61 -13.13
CA GLY A 256 -0.66 11.74 -14.19
C GLY A 256 -0.22 12.57 -15.42
N ASP A 257 1.07 12.75 -15.64
CA ASP A 257 1.63 13.48 -16.77
C ASP A 257 1.32 12.83 -18.13
N ASP A 258 1.25 11.50 -18.21
CA ASP A 258 0.80 10.76 -19.40
C ASP A 258 -0.57 11.22 -19.91
N LEU A 259 -1.56 11.32 -19.01
CA LEU A 259 -2.91 11.76 -19.35
C LEU A 259 -2.90 13.18 -19.90
N ILE A 260 -2.06 14.00 -19.29
CA ILE A 260 -1.94 15.40 -19.60
C ILE A 260 -1.29 15.56 -20.99
N ARG A 261 -0.25 14.78 -21.28
CA ARG A 261 0.37 14.69 -22.61
C ARG A 261 -0.63 14.21 -23.65
N GLU A 262 -1.38 13.15 -23.36
CA GLU A 262 -2.41 12.60 -24.25
C GLU A 262 -3.53 13.63 -24.54
N ALA A 263 -3.94 14.39 -23.53
CA ALA A 263 -4.93 15.47 -23.68
C ALA A 263 -4.39 16.62 -24.56
N ALA A 264 -3.15 17.08 -24.32
CA ALA A 264 -2.50 18.07 -25.18
C ALA A 264 -2.38 17.60 -26.64
N ASP A 265 -1.95 16.35 -26.84
CA ASP A 265 -1.80 15.75 -28.17
C ASP A 265 -3.16 15.61 -28.89
N SER A 266 -4.21 15.24 -28.16
CA SER A 266 -5.57 15.16 -28.68
C SER A 266 -6.07 16.53 -29.14
N ILE A 267 -5.88 17.58 -28.35
CA ILE A 267 -6.24 18.97 -28.70
C ILE A 267 -5.46 19.43 -29.94
N ASN A 268 -4.14 19.21 -29.95
CA ASN A 268 -3.28 19.57 -31.07
C ASN A 268 -3.68 18.85 -32.36
N THR A 269 -4.09 17.59 -32.26
CA THR A 269 -4.59 16.80 -33.40
C THR A 269 -5.87 17.41 -33.97
N ILE A 270 -6.83 17.81 -33.12
CA ILE A 270 -8.07 18.48 -33.55
C ILE A 270 -7.75 19.83 -34.22
N ARG A 271 -6.83 20.62 -33.66
CA ARG A 271 -6.42 21.91 -34.24
C ARG A 271 -5.74 21.73 -35.59
N LYS A 272 -4.89 20.72 -35.73
CA LYS A 272 -4.26 20.35 -37.01
C LYS A 272 -5.31 19.99 -38.07
N LEU A 273 -6.35 19.23 -37.71
CA LEU A 273 -7.44 18.88 -38.62
C LEU A 273 -8.32 20.08 -39.03
N THR A 274 -8.37 21.12 -38.20
CA THR A 274 -9.14 22.36 -38.47
C THR A 274 -8.29 23.49 -39.06
N GLY A 275 -7.03 23.23 -39.40
CA GLY A 275 -6.11 24.21 -39.99
C GLY A 275 -5.62 25.29 -39.01
N GLN A 276 -5.72 25.03 -37.71
CA GLN A 276 -5.23 25.90 -36.65
C GLN A 276 -3.84 25.46 -36.15
N PRO A 277 -3.00 26.39 -35.66
CA PRO A 277 -1.73 26.05 -35.01
C PRO A 277 -1.96 25.21 -33.73
N PRO A 278 -0.94 24.47 -33.25
CA PRO A 278 -1.06 23.73 -32.00
C PRO A 278 -1.43 24.66 -30.85
N PHE A 279 -2.23 24.17 -29.91
CA PHE A 279 -2.57 24.91 -28.70
C PHE A 279 -1.43 24.84 -27.70
N VAL A 280 -0.94 23.63 -27.42
CA VAL A 280 0.25 23.39 -26.59
C VAL A 280 1.37 22.95 -27.51
N ALA A 281 2.33 23.83 -27.82
CA ALA A 281 3.43 23.50 -28.71
C ALA A 281 4.56 22.75 -27.99
N LYS A 282 4.73 23.03 -26.69
CA LYS A 282 5.70 22.36 -25.83
C LYS A 282 5.09 22.19 -24.44
N LEU A 283 5.32 21.03 -23.87
CA LEU A 283 4.96 20.69 -22.50
C LEU A 283 6.17 20.00 -21.86
N ILE A 284 6.63 20.53 -20.73
CA ILE A 284 7.77 20.00 -20.00
C ILE A 284 7.34 19.80 -18.55
N PHE A 285 7.52 18.59 -18.05
CA PHE A 285 7.36 18.27 -16.65
C PHE A 285 8.71 18.37 -15.94
N PRO A 286 8.74 18.87 -14.70
CA PRO A 286 9.95 18.80 -13.90
C PRO A 286 10.28 17.33 -13.58
N GLN A 287 11.58 17.02 -13.48
CA GLN A 287 12.04 15.66 -13.16
C GLN A 287 11.68 15.24 -11.73
N GLU A 288 11.72 16.19 -10.81
CA GLU A 288 11.30 16.03 -9.43
C GLU A 288 10.58 17.32 -8.97
N LEU A 289 9.71 17.18 -7.98
CA LEU A 289 9.00 18.24 -7.30
C LEU A 289 9.63 18.57 -5.94
N GLY A 290 10.44 17.65 -5.39
CA GLY A 290 11.05 17.76 -4.08
C GLY A 290 10.82 16.50 -3.24
N TYR A 291 10.83 16.66 -1.92
CA TYR A 291 10.79 15.53 -0.99
C TYR A 291 9.93 15.78 0.26
N VAL A 292 9.55 14.69 0.94
CA VAL A 292 8.82 14.71 2.21
C VAL A 292 9.60 13.94 3.27
N ASP A 293 9.85 14.59 4.41
CA ASP A 293 10.32 13.91 5.62
C ASP A 293 9.15 13.66 6.57
N LYS A 294 9.09 12.48 7.17
CA LYS A 294 8.17 12.12 8.27
C LYS A 294 8.93 11.61 9.47
N TYR A 295 8.44 11.96 10.65
CA TYR A 295 8.94 11.49 11.94
C TYR A 295 7.77 10.95 12.75
N THR A 296 7.84 9.67 13.10
CA THR A 296 6.73 8.96 13.75
C THR A 296 7.19 8.34 15.06
N VAL A 297 6.36 8.48 16.09
CA VAL A 297 6.50 7.84 17.40
C VAL A 297 5.26 6.98 17.62
N GLN A 298 5.46 5.69 17.90
CA GLN A 298 4.37 4.77 18.16
C GLN A 298 4.61 3.95 19.42
N LEU A 299 3.54 3.73 20.17
CA LEU A 299 3.50 2.97 21.41
C LEU A 299 2.24 2.12 21.43
N ASN A 300 2.37 0.90 21.96
CA ASN A 300 1.22 0.14 22.41
C ASN A 300 1.51 -0.57 23.74
N ASN A 301 0.45 -0.95 24.44
CA ASN A 301 0.49 -1.83 25.58
C ASN A 301 -0.66 -2.84 25.51
N ASP A 302 -0.32 -4.13 25.47
CA ASP A 302 -1.30 -5.21 25.55
C ASP A 302 -1.55 -5.51 27.02
N ARG A 303 -2.77 -5.27 27.51
CA ARG A 303 -3.14 -5.32 28.94
C ARG A 303 -2.53 -4.20 29.80
N LEU A 304 -3.03 -2.98 29.60
CA LEU A 304 -2.72 -1.81 30.40
C LEU A 304 -2.90 -2.12 31.89
N PHE A 305 -1.82 -1.99 32.66
CA PHE A 305 -1.75 -2.35 34.08
C PHE A 305 -2.19 -3.79 34.40
N GLU A 306 -1.85 -4.73 33.51
CA GLU A 306 -2.28 -6.15 33.56
C GLU A 306 -3.81 -6.35 33.49
N GLY A 307 -4.55 -5.28 33.15
CA GLY A 307 -5.99 -5.27 33.07
C GLY A 307 -6.55 -5.82 31.74
N PRO A 308 -7.89 -5.77 31.56
CA PRO A 308 -8.55 -6.24 30.35
C PRO A 308 -8.43 -5.27 29.15
N VAL A 309 -7.75 -4.14 29.30
CA VAL A 309 -7.71 -3.07 28.29
C VAL A 309 -6.38 -3.12 27.53
N ASP A 310 -6.44 -3.16 26.21
CA ASP A 310 -5.30 -2.84 25.36
C ASP A 310 -5.33 -1.34 25.02
N PHE A 311 -4.15 -0.72 24.92
CA PHE A 311 -4.00 0.68 24.54
C PHE A 311 -2.95 0.82 23.42
N PHE A 312 -3.18 1.77 22.53
CA PHE A 312 -2.14 2.21 21.60
C PHE A 312 -2.25 3.69 21.27
N ALA A 313 -1.12 4.25 20.84
CA ALA A 313 -1.01 5.61 20.33
C ALA A 313 0.11 5.72 19.30
N SER A 314 -0.07 6.59 18.31
CA SER A 314 0.91 6.96 17.29
C SER A 314 0.78 8.45 17.00
N VAL A 315 1.91 9.16 16.95
CA VAL A 315 2.00 10.57 16.56
C VAL A 315 2.99 10.66 15.41
N SER A 316 2.65 11.42 14.38
CA SER A 316 3.57 11.69 13.28
C SER A 316 3.56 13.16 12.91
N TRP A 317 4.73 13.67 12.54
CA TRP A 317 4.91 14.99 11.93
C TRP A 317 5.53 14.80 10.55
N SER A 318 5.07 15.57 9.57
CA SER A 318 5.53 15.54 8.18
C SER A 318 5.94 16.94 7.73
N LYS A 319 6.94 17.02 6.84
CA LYS A 319 7.30 18.26 6.17
C LYS A 319 7.60 18.02 4.70
N ALA A 320 6.80 18.65 3.85
CA ALA A 320 7.00 18.73 2.41
C ALA A 320 7.96 19.86 2.09
N ARG A 321 8.88 19.62 1.16
CA ARG A 321 9.87 20.60 0.71
C ARG A 321 9.94 20.57 -0.81
N PRO A 322 9.12 21.42 -1.46
CA PRO A 322 9.22 21.63 -2.88
C PRO A 322 10.59 22.16 -3.31
N ASN A 323 11.01 21.82 -4.54
CA ASN A 323 12.24 22.32 -5.15
C ASN A 323 12.05 23.63 -5.93
N GLY A 324 10.81 24.08 -6.13
CA GLY A 324 10.49 25.30 -6.88
C GLY A 324 10.22 25.09 -8.36
N ASP A 325 10.44 23.89 -8.90
CA ASP A 325 10.23 23.62 -10.31
C ASP A 325 8.73 23.42 -10.60
N GLN A 326 8.29 23.89 -11.76
CA GLN A 326 6.89 23.86 -12.19
C GLN A 326 6.76 23.25 -13.59
N ILE A 327 5.56 22.74 -13.89
CA ILE A 327 5.21 22.30 -15.24
C ILE A 327 5.22 23.52 -16.16
N TYR A 328 5.92 23.41 -17.29
CA TYR A 328 6.06 24.48 -18.26
C TYR A 328 5.33 24.13 -19.56
N ALA A 329 4.42 25.00 -19.98
CA ALA A 329 3.74 24.90 -21.27
C ALA A 329 3.92 26.18 -22.09
N GLU A 330 4.05 26.04 -23.40
CA GLU A 330 4.13 27.18 -24.34
C GLU A 330 3.21 26.98 -25.55
N ASP A 331 2.70 28.08 -26.10
CA ASP A 331 1.88 28.09 -27.31
C ASP A 331 2.73 28.01 -28.59
N ALA A 332 2.07 27.96 -29.74
CA ALA A 332 2.74 27.94 -31.05
C ALA A 332 3.56 29.20 -31.37
N GLN A 333 3.46 30.26 -30.57
CA GLN A 333 4.24 31.50 -30.68
C GLN A 333 5.38 31.55 -29.64
N GLY A 334 5.57 30.50 -28.83
CA GLY A 334 6.56 30.44 -27.76
C GLY A 334 6.21 31.31 -26.56
N GLN A 335 4.93 31.66 -26.38
CA GLN A 335 4.48 32.36 -25.17
C GLN A 335 4.08 31.35 -24.09
N PRO A 336 4.46 31.60 -22.82
CA PRO A 336 4.04 30.75 -21.71
C PRO A 336 2.51 30.65 -21.62
N LEU A 337 2.01 29.43 -21.45
CA LEU A 337 0.61 29.14 -21.22
C LEU A 337 0.33 29.00 -19.72
N ASP A 338 -0.83 29.51 -19.31
CA ASP A 338 -1.40 29.20 -18.01
C ASP A 338 -2.08 27.83 -18.09
N LEU A 339 -1.55 26.85 -17.37
CA LEU A 339 -2.03 25.46 -17.41
C LEU A 339 -3.50 25.34 -17.02
N SER A 340 -3.98 26.16 -16.07
CA SER A 340 -5.40 26.16 -15.67
C SER A 340 -6.35 26.57 -16.81
N LYS A 341 -5.83 27.20 -17.87
CA LYS A 341 -6.58 27.59 -19.06
C LYS A 341 -6.45 26.58 -20.21
N VAL A 342 -5.66 25.54 -20.04
CA VAL A 342 -5.55 24.47 -21.03
C VAL A 342 -6.72 23.50 -20.79
N PRO A 343 -7.59 23.27 -21.80
CA PRO A 343 -8.72 22.36 -21.63
C PRO A 343 -8.24 20.95 -21.22
N GLY A 344 -8.77 20.40 -20.13
CA GLY A 344 -8.33 19.12 -19.55
C GLY A 344 -7.18 19.22 -18.54
N PHE A 345 -6.75 20.43 -18.18
CA PHE A 345 -5.66 20.74 -17.24
C PHE A 345 -6.13 21.69 -16.13
N GLU A 346 -7.45 21.83 -15.95
CA GLU A 346 -8.04 22.80 -15.03
C GLU A 346 -7.57 22.59 -13.58
N ASP A 347 -7.23 21.34 -13.23
CA ASP A 347 -6.76 20.94 -11.91
C ASP A 347 -5.23 20.67 -11.85
N ALA A 348 -4.43 21.32 -12.70
CA ALA A 348 -2.98 21.16 -12.68
C ALA A 348 -2.32 21.50 -11.32
N ALA A 349 -3.02 22.24 -10.45
CA ALA A 349 -2.59 22.52 -9.09
C ALA A 349 -2.57 21.26 -8.20
N SER A 350 -3.36 20.22 -8.51
CA SER A 350 -3.37 18.97 -7.75
C SER A 350 -2.16 18.06 -8.01
N LEU A 351 -1.26 18.47 -8.92
CA LEU A 351 -0.10 17.70 -9.35
C LEU A 351 1.19 18.03 -8.59
N TYR A 352 1.21 19.12 -7.83
CA TYR A 352 2.41 19.60 -7.12
C TYR A 352 2.52 19.05 -5.71
N LEU A 353 3.72 19.09 -5.13
CA LEU A 353 3.99 18.50 -3.82
C LEU A 353 3.32 19.31 -2.69
N VAL A 354 2.22 18.79 -2.13
CA VAL A 354 1.43 19.38 -1.02
C VAL A 354 1.18 20.90 -1.17
N SER A 355 1.08 21.37 -2.41
CA SER A 355 1.03 22.80 -2.76
C SER A 355 0.32 22.96 -4.10
N SER A 356 -0.02 24.20 -4.46
CA SER A 356 -0.66 24.52 -5.74
C SER A 356 0.33 24.98 -6.82
N ASP A 357 1.58 25.23 -6.44
CA ASP A 357 2.59 25.85 -7.31
C ASP A 357 4.02 25.34 -7.05
N ASN A 358 4.21 24.35 -6.18
CA ASN A 358 5.50 23.78 -5.83
C ASN A 358 6.53 24.79 -5.29
N GLN A 359 6.11 25.88 -4.64
CA GLN A 359 7.04 26.89 -4.09
C GLN A 359 7.25 26.75 -2.58
N ASP A 360 6.17 26.62 -1.81
CA ASP A 360 6.22 26.75 -0.36
C ASP A 360 6.30 25.42 0.38
N SER A 361 7.15 25.36 1.41
CA SER A 361 7.29 24.18 2.27
C SER A 361 6.19 24.11 3.31
N GLU A 362 5.42 23.02 3.31
CA GLU A 362 4.32 22.81 4.24
C GLU A 362 4.64 21.76 5.31
N SER A 363 4.00 21.89 6.49
CA SER A 363 4.18 20.95 7.61
C SER A 363 2.85 20.45 8.13
N GLY A 364 2.75 19.12 8.28
CA GLY A 364 1.57 18.44 8.78
C GLY A 364 1.85 17.62 10.02
N TRP A 365 0.80 17.24 10.73
CA TRP A 365 0.87 16.28 11.82
C TRP A 365 -0.41 15.45 11.91
N ALA A 366 -0.30 14.28 12.51
CA ALA A 366 -1.44 13.48 12.88
C ALA A 366 -1.21 12.74 14.20
N PHE A 367 -2.32 12.42 14.86
CA PHE A 367 -2.36 11.56 16.05
C PHE A 367 -3.41 10.47 15.85
N TYR A 368 -3.05 9.25 16.22
CA TYR A 368 -3.90 8.06 16.17
C TYR A 368 -3.83 7.35 17.50
N THR A 369 -4.98 7.01 18.09
CA THR A 369 -5.03 6.33 19.39
C THR A 369 -6.22 5.41 19.48
N GLY A 370 -6.15 4.44 20.37
CA GLY A 370 -7.26 3.54 20.61
C GLY A 370 -7.17 2.77 21.91
N LEU A 371 -8.35 2.32 22.34
CA LEU A 371 -8.53 1.42 23.46
C LEU A 371 -9.32 0.20 22.99
N ARG A 372 -8.95 -0.99 23.46
CA ARG A 372 -9.72 -2.22 23.22
C ARG A 372 -9.93 -2.96 24.52
N TYR A 373 -11.19 -3.09 24.94
CA TYR A 373 -11.56 -3.87 26.12
C TYR A 373 -11.81 -5.32 25.74
N ASN A 374 -11.07 -6.23 26.38
CA ASN A 374 -11.23 -7.67 26.28
C ASN A 374 -12.25 -8.12 27.32
N VAL A 375 -13.47 -8.44 26.88
CA VAL A 375 -14.56 -8.86 27.78
C VAL A 375 -14.29 -10.28 28.24
N ASP A 376 -14.17 -10.47 29.55
CA ASP A 376 -14.09 -11.81 30.15
C ASP A 376 -15.48 -12.42 30.24
N SER A 377 -15.81 -13.31 29.29
CA SER A 377 -17.10 -13.98 29.24
C SER A 377 -17.04 -15.25 28.43
N ASP A 378 -17.06 -16.39 29.13
CA ASP A 378 -17.13 -17.72 28.50
C ASP A 378 -18.38 -17.88 27.61
N SER A 379 -19.53 -17.35 28.05
CA SER A 379 -20.79 -17.40 27.29
C SER A 379 -20.70 -16.74 25.92
N PHE A 380 -19.88 -15.68 25.81
CA PHE A 380 -19.64 -14.95 24.57
C PHE A 380 -18.25 -15.21 23.99
N ARG A 381 -17.54 -16.24 24.46
CA ARG A 381 -16.21 -16.63 23.97
C ARG A 381 -15.19 -15.48 23.97
N ASN A 382 -15.23 -14.64 25.01
CA ASN A 382 -14.34 -13.50 25.23
C ASN A 382 -14.32 -12.47 24.09
N PRO A 383 -15.44 -11.77 23.85
CA PRO A 383 -15.51 -10.78 22.79
C PRO A 383 -14.68 -9.53 23.10
N LYS A 384 -14.48 -8.70 22.08
CA LYS A 384 -13.70 -7.46 22.20
C LYS A 384 -14.50 -6.28 21.70
N ILE A 385 -14.42 -5.17 22.43
CA ILE A 385 -14.94 -3.87 22.00
C ILE A 385 -13.79 -2.89 21.92
N GLY A 386 -13.68 -2.15 20.82
CA GLY A 386 -12.62 -1.16 20.64
C GLY A 386 -13.14 0.17 20.16
N LEU A 387 -12.47 1.23 20.59
CA LEU A 387 -12.70 2.60 20.19
C LEU A 387 -11.38 3.18 19.69
N GLU A 388 -11.39 3.75 18.50
CA GLU A 388 -10.24 4.37 17.86
C GLU A 388 -10.57 5.81 17.48
N TYR A 389 -9.57 6.68 17.61
CA TYR A 389 -9.65 8.09 17.25
C TYR A 389 -8.41 8.49 16.44
N PHE A 390 -8.64 9.28 15.40
CA PHE A 390 -7.60 9.85 14.56
C PHE A 390 -7.88 11.34 14.33
N LYS A 391 -6.82 12.16 14.30
CA LYS A 391 -6.86 13.57 13.90
C LYS A 391 -5.64 13.87 13.03
N GLY A 392 -5.86 14.43 11.85
CA GLY A 392 -4.83 14.98 10.96
C GLY A 392 -4.99 16.49 10.80
N SER A 393 -3.89 17.21 10.64
CA SER A 393 -3.87 18.64 10.30
C SER A 393 -4.16 18.90 8.82
N GLU A 394 -4.37 20.17 8.45
CA GLU A 394 -4.54 20.66 7.06
C GLU A 394 -3.52 20.07 6.07
N TYR A 395 -2.22 20.16 6.35
CA TYR A 395 -1.17 19.65 5.45
C TYR A 395 -0.69 18.22 5.81
N TRP A 396 -1.56 17.41 6.41
CA TRP A 396 -1.20 16.03 6.75
C TRP A 396 -0.93 15.21 5.47
N VAL A 397 0.19 14.46 5.49
CA VAL A 397 0.60 13.51 4.45
C VAL A 397 0.57 12.12 5.05
N GLY A 398 -0.53 11.39 4.80
CA GLY A 398 -0.83 10.11 5.43
C GLY A 398 0.01 8.95 4.89
N LEU A 399 0.10 8.82 3.56
CA LEU A 399 0.72 7.67 2.88
C LEU A 399 0.17 6.32 3.36
N ASN A 400 -1.12 6.27 3.73
CA ASN A 400 -1.82 5.06 4.14
C ASN A 400 -2.58 4.42 2.96
N VAL A 401 -1.92 4.30 1.81
CA VAL A 401 -2.54 3.99 0.52
C VAL A 401 -2.85 2.50 0.31
N ALA A 402 -2.17 1.60 1.03
CA ALA A 402 -2.44 0.16 1.01
C ALA A 402 -3.39 -0.31 2.13
N ALA A 403 -4.06 0.62 2.82
CA ALA A 403 -5.03 0.24 3.85
C ALA A 403 -6.22 -0.53 3.26
N SER A 404 -6.56 -1.66 3.86
CA SER A 404 -7.79 -2.40 3.51
C SER A 404 -9.09 -1.75 4.03
N ASP A 405 -8.97 -0.60 4.70
CA ASP A 405 -10.07 0.23 5.17
C ASP A 405 -10.68 1.01 4.00
N PRO A 406 -11.98 0.91 3.70
CA PRO A 406 -12.58 1.54 2.53
C PRO A 406 -12.39 3.06 2.46
N TYR A 407 -12.40 3.73 3.61
CA TYR A 407 -12.18 5.18 3.70
C TYR A 407 -10.75 5.59 4.03
N GLN A 408 -9.83 4.63 4.17
CA GLN A 408 -8.43 4.88 4.51
C GLN A 408 -8.25 5.95 5.61
N LYS A 409 -9.02 5.85 6.70
CA LYS A 409 -9.27 6.93 7.68
C LYS A 409 -8.03 7.65 8.25
N LEU A 410 -6.83 7.04 8.17
CA LEU A 410 -5.58 7.67 8.62
C LEU A 410 -4.97 8.67 7.59
N ASN A 411 -5.59 8.82 6.42
CA ASN A 411 -5.26 9.87 5.45
C ASN A 411 -6.07 11.15 5.67
N THR A 412 -7.07 11.13 6.56
CA THR A 412 -8.00 12.24 6.77
C THR A 412 -7.32 13.53 7.26
N ARG A 413 -7.65 14.65 6.62
CA ARG A 413 -7.32 16.01 7.09
C ARG A 413 -8.52 16.55 7.84
N GLY A 414 -8.55 16.29 9.14
CA GLY A 414 -9.75 16.38 9.94
C GLY A 414 -9.73 15.34 11.05
N SER A 415 -10.87 14.75 11.39
CA SER A 415 -10.97 13.73 12.44
C SER A 415 -11.72 12.48 12.00
N ALA A 416 -11.38 11.34 12.60
CA ALA A 416 -12.10 10.09 12.40
C ALA A 416 -12.27 9.33 13.72
N TRP A 417 -13.44 8.74 13.91
CA TRP A 417 -13.79 7.86 15.02
C TRP A 417 -14.20 6.49 14.50
N GLU A 418 -13.81 5.43 15.19
CA GLU A 418 -14.33 4.08 14.94
C GLU A 418 -14.66 3.37 16.24
N LEU A 419 -15.90 2.88 16.36
CA LEU A 419 -16.31 1.92 17.38
C LEU A 419 -16.50 0.56 16.71
N TYR A 420 -15.90 -0.49 17.26
CA TYR A 420 -16.04 -1.84 16.73
C TYR A 420 -16.24 -2.90 17.81
N TRP A 421 -16.90 -3.98 17.39
CA TRP A 421 -17.14 -5.19 18.15
C TRP A 421 -16.60 -6.40 17.39
N VAL A 422 -15.81 -7.24 18.07
CA VAL A 422 -15.32 -8.52 17.56
C VAL A 422 -15.90 -9.63 18.42
N GLN A 423 -16.69 -10.49 17.79
CA GLN A 423 -17.32 -11.66 18.38
C GLN A 423 -16.62 -12.94 17.88
N PRO A 424 -15.79 -13.59 18.71
CA PRO A 424 -15.33 -14.94 18.41
C PRO A 424 -16.51 -15.90 18.29
N LEU A 425 -16.55 -16.67 17.20
CA LEU A 425 -17.59 -17.67 16.95
C LEU A 425 -17.05 -19.07 17.11
N VAL A 426 -15.84 -19.35 16.60
CA VAL A 426 -15.13 -20.63 16.77
C VAL A 426 -13.68 -20.34 17.07
N GLU A 427 -13.33 -20.46 18.36
CA GLU A 427 -11.99 -20.15 18.87
C GLU A 427 -11.48 -18.81 18.29
N LYS A 428 -10.24 -18.79 17.77
CA LYS A 428 -9.68 -17.66 17.03
C LYS A 428 -9.80 -17.84 15.51
N MET A 429 -10.41 -18.93 15.03
CA MET A 429 -10.44 -19.27 13.61
C MET A 429 -11.63 -18.65 12.88
N LEU A 430 -12.75 -18.43 13.56
CA LEU A 430 -13.91 -17.77 12.98
C LEU A 430 -14.41 -16.68 13.93
N GLN A 431 -14.50 -15.46 13.42
CA GLN A 431 -15.07 -14.32 14.15
C GLN A 431 -16.09 -13.57 13.28
N PHE A 432 -17.04 -12.93 13.95
CA PHE A 432 -17.89 -11.90 13.37
C PHE A 432 -17.40 -10.53 13.86
N ARG A 433 -17.26 -9.56 12.97
CA ARG A 433 -16.87 -8.19 13.31
C ARG A 433 -17.91 -7.22 12.78
N THR A 434 -18.27 -6.23 13.58
CA THR A 434 -19.11 -5.12 13.16
C THR A 434 -18.62 -3.83 13.77
N GLY A 435 -18.91 -2.70 13.13
CA GLY A 435 -18.50 -1.41 13.65
C GLY A 435 -19.11 -0.25 12.89
N TYR A 436 -18.88 0.93 13.44
CA TYR A 436 -19.33 2.20 12.91
C TYR A 436 -18.13 3.16 12.87
N GLN A 437 -17.91 3.76 11.71
CA GLN A 437 -16.95 4.83 11.52
C GLN A 437 -17.66 6.14 11.22
N TYR A 438 -17.13 7.23 11.75
CA TYR A 438 -17.53 8.59 11.44
C TYR A 438 -16.26 9.39 11.10
N ILE A 439 -16.26 10.06 9.96
CA ILE A 439 -15.14 10.85 9.45
C ILE A 439 -15.66 12.25 9.19
N ASP A 440 -14.91 13.24 9.67
CA ASP A 440 -15.20 14.66 9.50
C ASP A 440 -13.96 15.30 8.85
N ARG A 441 -14.08 15.62 7.56
CA ARG A 441 -13.02 16.24 6.77
C ARG A 441 -13.16 17.75 6.84
N GLU A 442 -12.15 18.38 7.42
CA GLU A 442 -12.04 19.85 7.45
C GLU A 442 -11.36 20.36 6.17
N TYR A 443 -10.59 19.49 5.50
CA TYR A 443 -9.89 19.76 4.25
C TYR A 443 -9.96 18.57 3.29
N THR A 444 -9.84 18.83 1.99
CA THR A 444 -9.81 17.82 0.94
C THR A 444 -8.65 16.84 1.13
N GLU A 445 -8.96 15.55 1.05
CA GLU A 445 -7.95 14.51 0.86
C GLU A 445 -7.52 14.54 -0.61
N THR A 446 -6.24 14.78 -0.84
CA THR A 446 -5.68 14.88 -2.19
C THR A 446 -4.94 13.60 -2.57
N ILE A 447 -4.45 13.53 -3.81
CA ILE A 447 -3.91 12.32 -4.43
C ILE A 447 -2.81 11.68 -3.55
N PHE A 448 -2.80 10.35 -3.53
CA PHE A 448 -1.80 9.53 -2.84
C PHE A 448 -1.71 9.81 -1.32
N GLY A 449 -2.86 9.96 -0.66
CA GLY A 449 -2.92 10.17 0.79
C GLY A 449 -2.39 11.54 1.22
N GLY A 450 -2.65 12.57 0.42
CA GLY A 450 -2.26 13.95 0.72
C GLY A 450 -0.88 14.37 0.20
N LEU A 451 -0.24 13.56 -0.65
CA LEU A 451 1.12 13.85 -1.16
C LEU A 451 1.12 14.94 -2.23
N TYR A 452 0.11 14.95 -3.10
CA TYR A 452 0.00 15.93 -4.19
C TYR A 452 -1.16 16.89 -3.95
N GLY A 453 -1.06 18.13 -4.41
CA GLY A 453 -2.09 19.16 -4.32
C GLY A 453 -2.19 19.85 -2.96
N ALA A 454 -2.54 21.13 -2.99
CA ALA A 454 -2.86 21.90 -1.80
C ALA A 454 -4.21 21.46 -1.19
N PRO A 455 -4.32 21.34 0.14
CA PRO A 455 -5.61 21.15 0.80
C PRO A 455 -6.56 22.33 0.54
N GLU A 456 -7.82 22.03 0.28
CA GLU A 456 -8.91 23.01 0.24
C GLU A 456 -9.88 22.76 1.37
N LYS A 457 -10.49 23.81 1.92
CA LYS A 457 -11.49 23.65 3.00
C LYS A 457 -12.73 22.93 2.51
N THR A 458 -13.23 22.02 3.33
CA THR A 458 -14.50 21.31 3.11
C THR A 458 -15.26 21.13 4.44
N ASP A 459 -16.50 20.64 4.37
CA ASP A 459 -17.33 20.25 5.51
C ASP A 459 -17.96 18.87 5.23
N GLU A 460 -17.15 17.97 4.67
CA GLU A 460 -17.56 16.64 4.22
C GLU A 460 -17.58 15.66 5.40
N LYS A 461 -18.72 15.00 5.60
CA LYS A 461 -18.90 13.99 6.64
C LYS A 461 -19.23 12.65 6.02
N ASP A 462 -18.40 11.65 6.34
CA ASP A 462 -18.63 10.28 5.92
C ASP A 462 -19.00 9.41 7.12
N THR A 463 -19.90 8.46 6.88
CA THR A 463 -20.18 7.38 7.83
C THR A 463 -20.06 6.03 7.16
N LEU A 464 -19.64 5.04 7.94
CA LEU A 464 -19.57 3.64 7.50
C LEU A 464 -20.06 2.73 8.60
N LEU A 465 -21.15 2.01 8.34
CA LEU A 465 -21.55 0.85 9.13
C LEU A 465 -21.07 -0.40 8.40
N TYR A 466 -20.45 -1.34 9.12
CA TYR A 466 -19.98 -2.58 8.50
C TYR A 466 -20.27 -3.82 9.32
N ALA A 467 -20.38 -4.94 8.62
CA ALA A 467 -20.49 -6.27 9.20
C ALA A 467 -19.67 -7.26 8.37
N SER A 468 -18.87 -8.09 9.05
CA SER A 468 -17.92 -8.99 8.41
C SER A 468 -17.90 -10.34 9.10
N PHE A 469 -17.88 -11.41 8.31
CA PHE A 469 -17.41 -12.72 8.76
C PHE A 469 -15.96 -12.90 8.36
N GLU A 470 -15.12 -13.30 9.32
CA GLU A 470 -13.69 -13.42 9.15
C GLU A 470 -13.22 -14.81 9.59
N PHE A 471 -12.63 -15.54 8.64
CA PHE A 471 -12.04 -16.85 8.82
C PHE A 471 -10.52 -16.74 8.78
N MET A 472 -9.85 -17.37 9.74
CA MET A 472 -8.41 -17.41 9.94
C MET A 472 -7.98 -18.85 10.21
N PHE A 473 -6.99 -19.34 9.50
CA PHE A 473 -6.39 -20.68 9.71
C PHE A 473 -4.88 -20.60 9.61
#